data_AF-X1NE11-F1
#
_entry.id   AF-X1NE11-F1
#
_cell.length_a   1.000
_cell.length_b   1.000
_cell.length_c   1.000
_cell.angle_alpha   90.00
_cell.angle_beta   90.00
_cell.angle_gamma   90.00
#
_symmetry.space_group_name_H-M   'P 1'
#
loop_
_entity.id
_entity.type
_entity.pdbx_description
1 polymer ?
#
loop_
_entity_poly.entity_id
_entity_poly.type
_entity_poly.pdbx_seq_one_letter_code
_entity_poly.pdbx_strand_id
1 'polypeptide(L)'
;MREKGFSLKEFKPVYGFRFKNWLIQRAKQYDLTINSQAADLLIDYLGNSSGRIDQELKKLRDYLSFHLQKEITIQDIRAITLPVPNLAIFDLLDKVAAQNFSGASLQLEEMLNQGVSESYLLSMLETTISNLLQAKDYKERAKDISA
;
A
#
# COMPACT_ATOMS: atom_id res chain seq x y z
N MET A 1 -9.07 40.80 27.44
CA MET A 1 -8.83 40.31 26.07
C MET A 1 -8.17 38.94 26.18
N ARG A 2 -8.74 37.87 25.63
CA ARG A 2 -8.17 36.51 25.71
C ARG A 2 -7.29 36.27 24.48
N GLU A 3 -6.00 36.10 24.68
CA GLU A 3 -5.05 35.66 23.66
C GLU A 3 -5.44 34.26 23.20
N LYS A 4 -5.85 34.11 21.94
CA LYS A 4 -6.04 32.81 21.31
C LYS A 4 -4.66 32.25 20.96
N GLY A 5 -4.13 31.38 21.82
CA GLY A 5 -2.92 30.61 21.50
C GLY A 5 -3.17 29.71 20.28
N PHE A 6 -2.35 29.87 19.24
CA PHE A 6 -2.40 29.00 18.07
C PHE A 6 -1.69 27.68 18.39
N SER A 7 -2.36 26.54 18.15
CA SER A 7 -1.71 25.23 18.18
C SER A 7 -1.27 24.84 16.77
N LEU A 8 0.04 24.81 16.52
CA LEU A 8 0.60 24.27 15.28
C LEU A 8 0.72 22.74 15.41
N LYS A 9 0.09 21.99 14.51
CA LYS A 9 0.28 20.54 14.38
C LYS A 9 0.90 20.24 13.01
N GLU A 10 2.12 19.72 13.03
CA GLU A 10 2.83 19.32 11.83
C GLU A 10 2.51 17.86 11.49
N PHE A 11 2.11 17.61 10.24
CA PHE A 11 1.83 16.26 9.73
C PHE A 11 2.98 15.82 8.82
N LYS A 12 4.06 15.32 9.42
CA LYS A 12 5.17 14.74 8.63
C LYS A 12 4.78 13.36 8.11
N PRO A 13 4.99 13.06 6.82
CA PRO A 13 4.85 11.70 6.32
C PRO A 13 5.87 10.81 7.05
N VAL A 14 5.35 9.72 7.61
CA VAL A 14 6.15 8.74 8.36
C VAL A 14 6.45 7.60 7.41
N TYR A 15 7.73 7.22 7.28
CA TYR A 15 8.18 6.17 6.36
C TYR A 15 8.90 5.03 7.09
N GLY A 16 8.93 3.86 6.45
CA GLY A 16 9.69 2.70 6.88
C GLY A 16 9.37 2.26 8.31
N PHE A 17 10.41 1.98 9.11
CA PHE A 17 10.27 1.49 10.48
C PHE A 17 9.35 2.35 11.37
N ARG A 18 9.37 3.67 11.19
CA ARG A 18 8.51 4.56 11.99
C ARG A 18 7.03 4.38 11.64
N PHE A 19 6.71 4.13 10.37
CA PHE A 19 5.34 3.92 9.92
C PHE A 19 4.81 2.57 10.40
N LYS A 20 5.65 1.54 10.33
CA LYS A 20 5.36 0.22 10.90
C LYS A 20 5.07 0.28 12.40
N ASN A 21 5.90 0.99 13.17
CA ASN A 21 5.64 1.16 14.59
C ASN A 21 4.34 1.92 14.85
N TRP A 22 4.05 2.96 14.05
CA TRP A 22 2.78 3.66 14.13
C TRP A 22 1.59 2.71 13.87
N LEU A 23 1.67 1.85 12.85
CA LEU A 23 0.66 0.84 12.55
C LEU A 23 0.44 -0.11 13.74
N ILE A 24 1.52 -0.68 14.28
CA ILE A 24 1.45 -1.60 15.43
C ILE A 24 0.80 -0.91 16.63
N GLN A 25 1.15 0.35 16.90
CA GLN A 25 0.53 1.12 17.98
C GLN A 25 -0.93 1.48 17.69
N ARG A 26 -1.27 1.71 16.41
CA ARG A 26 -2.63 1.98 15.98
C ARG A 26 -3.53 0.74 16.11
N ALA A 27 -3.03 -0.45 15.80
CA ALA A 27 -3.75 -1.72 15.99
C ALA A 27 -4.14 -1.92 17.46
N LYS A 28 -3.24 -1.59 18.41
CA LYS A 28 -3.55 -1.66 19.85
C LYS A 28 -4.69 -0.74 20.28
N GLN A 29 -4.91 0.37 19.59
CA GLN A 29 -6.05 1.26 19.88
C GLN A 29 -7.40 0.64 19.48
N TYR A 30 -7.38 -0.44 18.70
CA TYR A 30 -8.54 -1.26 18.34
C TYR A 30 -8.58 -2.59 19.11
N ASP A 31 -7.82 -2.72 20.21
CA ASP A 31 -7.65 -3.96 20.98
C ASP A 31 -7.09 -5.14 20.18
N LEU A 32 -6.37 -4.85 19.09
CA LEU A 32 -5.69 -5.84 18.26
C LEU A 32 -4.19 -5.88 18.52
N THR A 33 -3.60 -7.05 18.32
CA THR A 33 -2.15 -7.24 18.21
C THR A 33 -1.79 -7.63 16.79
N ILE A 34 -0.62 -7.21 16.32
CA ILE A 34 -0.11 -7.59 15.01
C ILE A 34 1.41 -7.75 15.12
N ASN A 35 1.92 -8.84 14.57
CA ASN A 35 3.35 -9.08 14.57
C ASN A 35 4.05 -8.28 13.44
N SER A 36 5.38 -8.26 13.50
CA SER A 36 6.23 -7.51 12.57
C SER A 36 5.98 -7.90 11.09
N GLN A 37 5.84 -9.19 10.78
CA GLN A 37 5.70 -9.68 9.41
C GLN A 37 4.31 -9.37 8.83
N ALA A 38 3.25 -9.54 9.63
CA ALA A 38 1.89 -9.19 9.24
C ALA A 38 1.75 -7.66 9.03
N ALA A 39 2.42 -6.85 9.84
CA ALA A 39 2.44 -5.41 9.66
C ALA A 39 3.13 -4.98 8.35
N ASP A 40 4.22 -5.66 7.96
CA ASP A 40 4.88 -5.40 6.66
C ASP A 40 3.93 -5.73 5.50
N LEU A 41 3.30 -6.90 5.53
CA LEU A 41 2.34 -7.29 4.48
C LEU A 41 1.18 -6.30 4.34
N LEU A 42 0.67 -5.77 5.45
CA LEU A 42 -0.41 -4.79 5.42
C LEU A 42 0.04 -3.46 4.78
N ILE A 43 1.30 -3.06 5.02
CA ILE A 43 1.91 -1.91 4.36
C ILE A 43 2.13 -2.20 2.88
N ASP A 44 2.56 -3.41 2.52
CA ASP A 44 2.74 -3.82 1.13
C ASP A 44 1.41 -3.84 0.36
N TYR A 45 0.29 -4.13 1.02
CA TYR A 45 -1.04 -4.14 0.38
C TYR A 45 -1.64 -2.73 0.27
N LEU A 46 -1.42 -1.85 1.26
CA LEU A 46 -2.13 -0.57 1.34
C LEU A 46 -1.27 0.66 1.06
N GLY A 47 0.05 0.47 1.04
CA GLY A 47 1.06 1.52 0.99
C GLY A 47 1.18 2.30 2.30
N ASN A 48 1.98 3.37 2.28
CA ASN A 48 2.19 4.27 3.41
C ASN A 48 1.02 5.27 3.62
N SER A 49 -0.22 4.77 3.67
CA SER A 49 -1.43 5.59 3.88
C SER A 49 -2.07 5.29 5.22
N SER A 50 -1.87 6.18 6.20
CA SER A 50 -2.46 6.04 7.55
C SER A 50 -3.98 5.92 7.53
N GLY A 51 -4.65 6.63 6.63
CA GLY A 51 -6.11 6.55 6.47
C GLY A 51 -6.59 5.19 5.99
N ARG A 52 -5.91 4.59 5.00
CA ARG A 52 -6.25 3.24 4.49
C ARG A 52 -5.99 2.18 5.55
N ILE A 53 -4.84 2.25 6.22
CA ILE A 53 -4.51 1.33 7.31
C ILE A 53 -5.53 1.43 8.45
N ASP A 54 -5.96 2.64 8.83
CA ASP A 54 -6.96 2.81 9.89
C ASP A 54 -8.32 2.17 9.54
N GLN A 55 -8.74 2.29 8.27
CA GLN A 55 -9.95 1.63 7.78
C GLN A 55 -9.80 0.11 7.77
N GLU A 56 -8.65 -0.39 7.32
CA GLU A 56 -8.40 -1.82 7.25
C GLU A 56 -8.33 -2.47 8.64
N LEU A 57 -7.72 -1.78 9.63
CA LEU A 57 -7.68 -2.26 11.02
C LEU A 57 -9.09 -2.38 11.63
N LYS A 58 -10.03 -1.49 11.29
CA LYS A 58 -11.44 -1.62 11.73
C LYS A 58 -12.10 -2.85 11.11
N LYS A 59 -11.87 -3.10 9.82
CA LYS A 59 -12.39 -4.29 9.13
C LYS A 59 -11.81 -5.58 9.72
N LEU A 60 -10.51 -5.62 9.96
CA LEU A 60 -9.82 -6.75 10.62
C LEU A 60 -10.33 -6.97 12.03
N ARG A 61 -10.58 -5.91 12.81
CA ARG A 61 -11.22 -6.02 14.13
C ARG A 61 -12.57 -6.72 14.04
N ASP A 62 -13.42 -6.27 13.11
CA ASP A 62 -14.77 -6.79 12.97
C ASP A 62 -14.73 -8.26 12.54
N TYR A 63 -13.85 -8.61 11.59
CA TYR A 63 -13.61 -9.99 11.15
C TYR A 63 -13.12 -10.89 12.29
N LEU A 64 -12.08 -10.49 13.02
CA LEU A 64 -11.50 -11.28 14.12
C LEU A 64 -12.44 -11.43 15.31
N SER A 65 -13.33 -10.46 15.53
CA SER A 65 -14.35 -10.53 16.59
C SER A 65 -15.29 -11.71 16.39
N PHE A 66 -15.64 -12.06 15.15
CA PHE A 66 -16.42 -13.28 14.85
C PHE A 66 -15.69 -14.56 15.22
N HIS A 67 -14.35 -14.54 15.24
CA HIS A 67 -13.50 -15.68 15.57
C HIS A 67 -12.98 -15.67 17.02
N LEU A 68 -13.41 -14.70 17.85
CA LEU A 68 -12.94 -14.50 19.22
C LEU A 68 -11.39 -14.37 19.32
N GLN A 69 -10.78 -13.80 18.28
CA GLN A 69 -9.32 -13.59 18.19
C GLN A 69 -8.99 -12.10 18.30
N LYS A 70 -7.75 -11.81 18.73
CA LYS A 70 -7.22 -10.44 18.83
C LYS A 70 -5.92 -10.24 18.07
N GLU A 71 -5.27 -11.31 17.66
CA GLU A 71 -4.03 -11.24 16.89
C GLU A 71 -4.34 -11.29 15.40
N ILE A 72 -3.91 -10.26 14.66
CA ILE A 72 -3.93 -10.25 13.20
C ILE A 72 -2.78 -11.12 12.69
N THR A 73 -3.13 -12.18 11.96
CA THR A 73 -2.16 -13.05 11.27
C THR A 73 -2.02 -12.68 9.80
N ILE A 74 -1.00 -13.23 9.13
CA ILE A 74 -0.81 -13.11 7.68
C ILE A 74 -2.01 -13.70 6.92
N GLN A 75 -2.57 -14.78 7.44
CA GLN A 75 -3.71 -15.48 6.86
C GLN A 75 -4.96 -14.60 6.88
N ASP A 76 -5.19 -13.87 7.97
CA ASP A 76 -6.33 -12.95 8.08
C ASP A 76 -6.22 -11.81 7.07
N ILE A 77 -5.02 -11.22 6.93
CA ILE A 77 -4.75 -10.17 5.94
C ILE A 77 -5.03 -10.70 4.53
N ARG A 78 -4.49 -11.86 4.18
CA ARG A 78 -4.72 -12.47 2.85
C ARG A 78 -6.19 -12.83 2.61
N ALA A 79 -6.94 -13.16 3.65
CA ALA A 79 -8.33 -13.57 3.53
C ALA A 79 -9.26 -12.39 3.21
N ILE A 80 -9.00 -11.20 3.77
CA ILE A 80 -9.99 -10.10 3.72
C ILE A 80 -9.42 -8.75 3.23
N THR A 81 -8.09 -8.60 3.17
CA THR A 81 -7.44 -7.37 2.71
C THR A 81 -7.17 -7.48 1.22
N LEU A 82 -7.67 -6.52 0.45
CA LEU A 82 -7.33 -6.40 -0.97
C LEU A 82 -6.17 -5.42 -1.13
N PRO A 83 -5.12 -5.77 -1.90
CA PRO A 83 -4.11 -4.82 -2.31
C PRO A 83 -4.74 -3.64 -3.06
N VAL A 84 -4.20 -2.44 -2.84
CA VAL A 84 -4.69 -1.26 -3.55
C VAL A 84 -4.30 -1.34 -5.03
N PRO A 85 -5.18 -0.88 -5.96
CA PRO A 85 -4.95 -1.06 -7.39
C PRO A 85 -3.58 -0.60 -7.87
N ASN A 86 -3.05 0.50 -7.33
CA ASN A 86 -1.74 1.02 -7.74
C ASN A 86 -0.60 0.05 -7.46
N LEU A 87 -0.63 -0.66 -6.32
CA LEU A 87 0.41 -1.63 -5.98
C LEU A 87 0.26 -2.89 -6.84
N ALA A 88 -0.98 -3.32 -7.09
CA ALA A 88 -1.25 -4.41 -8.02
C ALA A 88 -0.80 -4.11 -9.47
N ILE A 89 -0.84 -2.83 -9.90
CA ILE A 89 -0.32 -2.40 -11.22
C ILE A 89 1.21 -2.52 -11.29
N PHE A 90 1.93 -2.17 -10.21
CA PHE A 90 3.38 -2.37 -10.16
C PHE A 90 3.74 -3.85 -10.22
N ASP A 91 3.04 -4.71 -9.46
CA ASP A 91 3.24 -6.16 -9.51
C ASP A 91 2.95 -6.74 -10.92
N LEU A 92 1.92 -6.23 -11.60
CA LEU A 92 1.63 -6.58 -12.99
C LEU A 92 2.80 -6.22 -13.92
N LEU A 93 3.32 -5.00 -13.81
CA LEU A 93 4.45 -4.53 -14.61
C LEU A 93 5.73 -5.32 -14.34
N ASP A 94 6.01 -5.66 -13.07
CA ASP A 94 7.16 -6.49 -12.70
C ASP A 94 7.07 -7.89 -13.31
N LYS A 95 5.89 -8.50 -13.31
CA LYS A 95 5.65 -9.80 -13.97
C LYS A 95 5.85 -9.71 -15.49
N VAL A 96 5.40 -8.62 -16.12
CA VAL A 96 5.64 -8.36 -17.55
C VAL A 96 7.14 -8.20 -17.84
N ALA A 97 7.85 -7.42 -17.01
CA ALA A 97 9.30 -7.20 -17.15
C ALA A 97 10.10 -8.51 -16.99
N ALA A 98 9.65 -9.39 -16.10
CA ALA A 98 10.22 -10.71 -15.90
C ALA A 98 9.81 -11.75 -16.98
N GLN A 99 9.08 -11.34 -18.02
CA GLN A 99 8.51 -12.21 -19.06
C GLN A 99 7.60 -13.33 -18.51
N ASN A 100 7.08 -13.14 -17.30
CA ASN A 100 6.12 -14.05 -16.68
C ASN A 100 4.69 -13.71 -17.13
N PHE A 101 4.41 -13.96 -18.41
CA PHE A 101 3.12 -13.61 -19.01
C PHE A 101 1.93 -14.37 -18.39
N SER A 102 2.15 -15.60 -17.93
CA SER A 102 1.12 -16.37 -17.24
C SER A 102 0.71 -15.69 -15.92
N GLY A 103 1.70 -15.33 -15.09
CA GLY A 103 1.44 -14.61 -13.84
C GLY A 103 0.87 -13.21 -14.06
N ALA A 104 1.29 -12.52 -15.13
CA ALA A 104 0.76 -11.21 -15.50
C ALA A 104 -0.72 -11.29 -15.91
N SER A 105 -1.10 -12.29 -16.71
CA SER A 105 -2.49 -12.51 -17.12
C SER A 105 -3.39 -12.78 -15.91
N LEU A 106 -2.94 -13.62 -14.98
CA LEU A 106 -3.68 -13.94 -13.76
C LEU A 106 -3.87 -12.70 -12.87
N GLN A 107 -2.83 -11.86 -12.73
CA GLN A 107 -2.91 -10.60 -12.00
C GLN A 107 -3.94 -9.65 -12.63
N LEU A 108 -3.90 -9.51 -13.96
CA LEU A 108 -4.84 -8.65 -14.69
C LEU A 108 -6.28 -9.12 -14.50
N GLU A 109 -6.52 -10.42 -14.63
CA GLU A 109 -7.84 -11.02 -14.41
C GLU A 109 -8.35 -10.78 -12.98
N GLU A 110 -7.47 -10.94 -11.97
CA GLU A 110 -7.81 -10.66 -10.58
C GLU A 110 -8.23 -9.20 -10.37
N MET A 111 -7.49 -8.25 -10.96
CA MET A 111 -7.81 -6.82 -10.86
C MET A 111 -9.14 -6.46 -11.52
N LEU A 112 -9.44 -7.06 -12.68
CA LEU A 112 -10.73 -6.88 -13.35
C LEU A 112 -11.88 -7.48 -12.53
N ASN A 113 -11.69 -8.67 -11.97
CA ASN A 113 -12.66 -9.33 -11.09
C ASN A 113 -12.91 -8.57 -9.78
N GLN A 114 -11.92 -7.80 -9.30
CA GLN A 114 -12.06 -6.88 -8.17
C GLN A 114 -12.82 -5.57 -8.53
N GLY A 115 -13.27 -5.41 -9.77
CA GLY A 115 -14.04 -4.26 -10.23
C GLY A 115 -13.21 -3.03 -10.57
N VAL A 116 -11.89 -3.18 -10.75
CA VAL A 116 -11.05 -2.08 -11.22
C VAL A 116 -11.41 -1.78 -12.68
N SER A 117 -11.77 -0.52 -12.97
CA SER A 117 -12.13 -0.11 -14.32
C SER A 117 -10.98 -0.31 -15.32
N GLU A 118 -11.30 -0.83 -16.50
CA GLU A 118 -10.37 -1.01 -17.61
C GLU A 118 -9.72 0.31 -18.02
N SER A 119 -10.50 1.40 -18.06
CA SER A 119 -10.01 2.74 -18.37
C SER A 119 -9.00 3.26 -17.33
N TYR A 120 -9.24 2.93 -16.05
CA TYR A 120 -8.31 3.23 -14.97
C TYR A 120 -7.02 2.43 -15.11
N LEU A 121 -7.10 1.13 -15.39
CA LEU A 121 -5.93 0.27 -15.62
C LEU A 121 -5.08 0.80 -16.77
N LEU A 122 -5.69 1.14 -17.91
CA LEU A 122 -5.00 1.69 -19.07
C LEU A 122 -4.29 3.01 -18.73
N SER A 123 -5.00 3.91 -18.05
CA SER A 123 -4.46 5.23 -17.66
C SER A 123 -3.30 5.08 -16.68
N MET A 124 -3.43 4.18 -15.69
CA MET A 124 -2.37 3.91 -14.73
C MET A 124 -1.15 3.23 -15.35
N LEU A 125 -1.35 2.29 -16.30
CA LEU A 125 -0.26 1.67 -17.03
C LEU A 125 0.50 2.70 -17.86
N GLU A 126 -0.22 3.55 -18.60
CA GLU A 126 0.37 4.66 -19.35
C GLU A 126 1.22 5.54 -18.42
N THR A 127 0.63 6.05 -17.33
CA THR A 127 1.32 6.95 -16.41
C THR A 127 2.55 6.28 -15.78
N THR A 128 2.44 5.01 -15.40
CA THR A 128 3.56 4.30 -14.75
C THR A 128 4.71 4.04 -15.72
N ILE A 129 4.41 3.61 -16.95
CA ILE A 129 5.43 3.42 -18.01
C ILE A 129 6.06 4.77 -18.38
N SER A 130 5.26 5.82 -18.55
CA SER A 130 5.72 7.18 -18.82
C SER A 130 6.67 7.68 -17.73
N ASN A 131 6.37 7.43 -16.45
CA ASN A 131 7.25 7.78 -15.33
C ASN A 131 8.56 6.99 -15.34
N LEU A 132 8.53 5.70 -15.67
CA LEU A 132 9.74 4.88 -15.79
C LEU A 132 10.66 5.35 -16.92
N LEU A 133 10.09 5.71 -18.06
CA LEU A 133 10.85 6.26 -19.20
C LEU A 133 11.50 7.60 -18.84
N GLN A 134 10.76 8.51 -18.20
CA GLN A 134 11.30 9.78 -17.71
C GLN A 134 12.43 9.57 -16.70
N ALA A 135 12.26 8.66 -15.73
CA ALA A 135 13.28 8.34 -14.75
C ALA A 135 14.56 7.79 -15.42
N LYS A 136 14.42 7.00 -16.49
CA LYS A 136 15.54 6.50 -17.29
C LYS A 136 16.25 7.65 -18.01
N ASP A 137 15.53 8.54 -18.68
CA ASP A 137 16.10 9.72 -19.37
C ASP A 137 16.87 10.62 -18.39
N TYR A 138 16.29 10.94 -17.22
CA TYR A 138 16.98 11.70 -16.19
C TYR A 138 18.26 11.02 -15.69
N LYS A 139 18.23 9.69 -15.53
CA LYS A 139 19.41 8.92 -15.10
C LYS A 139 20.52 8.94 -16.16
N GLU A 140 20.18 8.90 -17.44
CA GLU A 140 21.15 9.00 -18.54
C GLU A 140 21.78 10.40 -18.58
N ARG A 141 20.96 11.47 -18.55
CA ARG A 141 21.45 12.86 -18.53
C ARG A 141 22.30 13.19 -17.30
N ALA A 142 21.95 12.65 -16.14
CA ALA A 142 22.73 12.87 -14.92
C ALA A 142 24.15 12.26 -15.02
N LYS A 143 24.33 11.17 -15.77
CA LYS A 143 25.66 10.60 -16.03
C LYS A 143 26.48 11.50 -16.94
N ASP A 144 25.85 12.12 -17.93
CA ASP A 144 26.54 13.04 -18.86
C ASP A 144 26.97 14.36 -18.21
N ILE A 145 26.29 14.79 -17.14
CA ILE A 145 26.66 16.00 -16.36
C ILE A 145 27.77 15.69 -15.33
N SER A 146 27.94 14.41 -14.96
CA SER A 146 28.90 13.96 -13.96
C SER A 146 30.20 13.40 -14.55
N ALA A 147 30.34 13.44 -15.88
CA ALA A 147 31.51 12.99 -16.66
C ALA A 147 32.22 14.18 -17.30
#